data_AF-A0A7C7CS50-F1
#
_entry.id   AF-A0A7C7CS50-F1
#
_cell.length_a   1.000
_cell.length_b   1.000
_cell.length_c   1.000
_cell.angle_alpha   90.00
_cell.angle_beta   90.00
_cell.angle_gamma   90.00
#
_symmetry.space_group_name_H-M   'P 1'
#
loop_
_entity.id
_entity.type
_entity.pdbx_description
1 polymer ?
#
loop_
_entity_poly.entity_id
_entity_poly.type
_entity_poly.pdbx_seq_one_letter_code
_entity_poly.pdbx_strand_id
1 'polypeptide(L)'
;MTNRDQPVDDWINRAKSLVDYHSEARGFLSRASAYFPVTPEDAEAICLLWVQADSLDEELYGSLVAMNEGLLEGAGEIDVTRGADLVEGVGGGDTLVYQCTWSLDWEPGNRIGIVIAIEPRSQNFTGTIQSSRGGESPLTMPIQTGALRQALTLAYYRAMTATPLT
;
A
#
# COMPACT_ATOMS: atom_id res chain seq x y z
N MET A 1 -13.93 -24.62 20.80
CA MET A 1 -15.06 -24.62 19.86
C MET A 1 -14.61 -23.86 18.63
N THR A 2 -14.20 -24.58 17.59
CA THR A 2 -13.77 -24.00 16.31
C THR A 2 -15.02 -23.61 15.53
N ASN A 3 -15.19 -22.32 15.28
CA ASN A 3 -16.36 -21.75 14.67
C ASN A 3 -16.41 -22.17 13.18
N ARG A 4 -17.23 -23.18 12.86
CA ARG A 4 -17.37 -23.71 11.49
C ARG A 4 -18.12 -22.76 10.55
N ASP A 5 -18.70 -21.69 11.08
CA ASP A 5 -19.48 -20.69 10.33
C ASP A 5 -18.61 -19.55 9.76
N GLN A 6 -17.41 -19.34 10.30
CA GLN A 6 -16.46 -18.30 9.89
C GLN A 6 -16.11 -18.30 8.38
N PRO A 7 -15.78 -19.44 7.73
CA PRO A 7 -15.35 -19.41 6.34
C PRO A 7 -16.49 -19.10 5.35
N VAL A 8 -17.76 -19.33 5.72
CA VAL A 8 -18.92 -18.99 4.87
C VAL A 8 -19.18 -17.49 4.91
N ASP A 9 -19.08 -16.88 6.08
CA ASP A 9 -19.26 -15.44 6.24
C ASP A 9 -18.13 -14.64 5.57
N ASP A 10 -16.90 -15.15 5.61
CA ASP A 10 -15.72 -14.48 5.03
C ASP A 10 -15.82 -14.34 3.50
N TRP A 11 -16.23 -15.38 2.76
CA TRP A 11 -16.35 -15.26 1.30
C TRP A 11 -17.53 -14.38 0.89
N ILE A 12 -18.63 -14.39 1.66
CA ILE A 12 -19.79 -13.52 1.41
C ILE A 12 -19.40 -12.06 1.63
N ASN A 13 -18.69 -11.75 2.72
CA ASN A 13 -18.23 -10.40 3.00
C ASN A 13 -17.24 -9.93 1.93
N ARG A 14 -16.30 -10.78 1.52
CA ARG A 14 -15.40 -10.49 0.40
C ARG A 14 -16.16 -10.22 -0.90
N ALA A 15 -17.17 -11.03 -1.23
CA ALA A 15 -17.97 -10.83 -2.44
C ALA A 15 -18.73 -9.51 -2.41
N LYS A 16 -19.29 -9.13 -1.25
CA LYS A 16 -19.94 -7.82 -1.07
C LYS A 16 -18.96 -6.67 -1.28
N SER A 17 -17.78 -6.71 -0.62
CA SER A 17 -16.74 -5.69 -0.79
C SER A 17 -16.31 -5.56 -2.26
N LEU A 18 -16.17 -6.67 -3.00
CA LEU A 18 -15.83 -6.62 -4.43
C LEU A 18 -16.92 -5.91 -5.26
N VAL A 19 -18.19 -6.12 -4.94
CA VAL A 19 -19.30 -5.43 -5.63
C VAL A 19 -19.28 -3.93 -5.35
N ASP A 20 -19.09 -3.55 -4.08
CA ASP A 20 -19.02 -2.15 -3.67
C ASP A 20 -17.83 -1.46 -4.36
N TYR A 21 -16.66 -2.09 -4.30
CA TYR A 21 -15.42 -1.58 -4.88
C TYR A 21 -15.40 -1.52 -6.39
N HIS A 22 -16.14 -2.37 -7.08
CA HIS A 22 -16.18 -2.31 -8.54
C HIS A 22 -16.67 -0.95 -9.07
N SER A 23 -17.63 -0.32 -8.38
CA SER A 23 -18.13 1.00 -8.76
C SER A 23 -17.08 2.11 -8.57
N GLU A 24 -16.40 2.11 -7.43
CA GLU A 24 -15.30 3.01 -7.11
C GLU A 24 -14.12 2.82 -8.08
N ALA A 25 -13.79 1.57 -8.43
CA ALA A 25 -12.67 1.22 -9.29
C ALA A 25 -12.87 1.78 -10.70
N ARG A 26 -14.10 1.69 -11.21
CA ARG A 26 -14.45 2.32 -12.50
C ARG A 26 -14.34 3.85 -12.45
N GLY A 27 -14.76 4.47 -11.35
CA GLY A 27 -14.60 5.91 -11.15
C GLY A 27 -13.12 6.32 -11.11
N PHE A 28 -12.28 5.51 -10.47
CA PHE A 28 -10.83 5.71 -10.44
C PHE A 28 -10.21 5.57 -11.83
N LEU A 29 -10.52 4.49 -12.56
CA LEU A 29 -10.00 4.25 -13.92
C LEU A 29 -10.36 5.38 -14.88
N SER A 30 -11.58 5.92 -14.78
CA SER A 30 -12.00 7.08 -15.59
C SER A 30 -11.12 8.33 -15.37
N ARG A 31 -10.50 8.47 -14.20
CA ARG A 31 -9.55 9.55 -13.92
C ARG A 31 -8.13 9.17 -14.33
N ALA A 32 -7.73 7.94 -14.02
CA ALA A 32 -6.40 7.41 -14.35
C ALA A 32 -6.14 7.35 -15.87
N SER A 33 -7.18 7.13 -16.68
CA SER A 33 -7.08 7.10 -18.15
C SER A 33 -6.59 8.40 -18.79
N ALA A 34 -6.60 9.52 -18.05
CA ALA A 34 -6.02 10.78 -18.51
C ALA A 34 -4.48 10.76 -18.51
N TYR A 35 -3.86 9.84 -17.75
CA TYR A 35 -2.42 9.80 -17.50
C TYR A 35 -1.80 8.44 -17.85
N PHE A 36 -2.57 7.36 -17.79
CA PHE A 36 -2.09 5.99 -17.94
C PHE A 36 -2.88 5.21 -18.99
N PRO A 37 -2.26 4.23 -19.68
CA PRO A 37 -2.91 3.38 -20.66
C PRO A 37 -3.74 2.27 -19.99
N VAL A 38 -4.76 2.65 -19.23
CA VAL A 38 -5.63 1.73 -18.49
C VAL A 38 -6.61 1.00 -19.40
N THR A 39 -7.05 -0.20 -19.01
CA THR A 39 -8.15 -0.91 -19.66
C THR A 39 -9.28 -1.25 -18.68
N PRO A 40 -10.54 -1.45 -19.12
CA PRO A 40 -11.64 -1.78 -18.22
C PRO A 40 -11.40 -3.04 -17.36
N GLU A 41 -10.60 -3.97 -17.87
CA GLU A 41 -10.21 -5.20 -17.17
C GLU A 41 -9.35 -4.93 -15.93
N ASP A 42 -8.68 -3.77 -15.85
CA ASP A 42 -7.88 -3.38 -14.70
C ASP A 42 -8.73 -3.14 -13.43
N ALA A 43 -10.05 -2.97 -13.58
CA ALA A 43 -10.96 -2.75 -12.45
C ALA A 43 -10.93 -3.93 -11.47
N GLU A 44 -10.74 -5.15 -11.97
CA GLU A 44 -10.64 -6.35 -11.13
C GLU A 44 -9.42 -6.27 -10.21
N ALA A 45 -8.26 -5.91 -10.75
CA ALA A 45 -7.03 -5.77 -9.97
C ALA A 45 -7.16 -4.69 -8.88
N ILE A 46 -7.77 -3.56 -9.20
CA ILE A 46 -8.03 -2.48 -8.23
C ILE A 46 -8.96 -2.97 -7.10
N CYS A 47 -10.01 -3.72 -7.43
CA CYS A 47 -10.91 -4.28 -6.41
C CYS A 47 -10.18 -5.24 -5.48
N LEU A 48 -9.34 -6.13 -6.04
CA LEU A 48 -8.51 -7.04 -5.25
C LEU A 48 -7.54 -6.26 -4.35
N LEU A 49 -6.95 -5.18 -4.86
CA LEU A 49 -6.06 -4.32 -4.10
C LEU A 49 -6.77 -3.65 -2.92
N TRP A 50 -7.97 -3.10 -3.11
CA TRP A 50 -8.69 -2.43 -2.03
C TRP A 50 -9.17 -3.39 -0.96
N VAL A 51 -9.65 -4.58 -1.34
CA VAL A 51 -9.96 -5.64 -0.36
C VAL A 51 -8.71 -6.00 0.45
N GLN A 52 -7.56 -6.15 -0.20
CA GLN A 52 -6.31 -6.44 0.48
C GLN A 52 -5.87 -5.27 1.38
N ALA A 53 -5.99 -4.03 0.90
CA ALA A 53 -5.63 -2.84 1.65
C ALA A 53 -6.46 -2.70 2.92
N ASP A 54 -7.78 -2.83 2.84
CA ASP A 54 -8.67 -2.78 4.01
C ASP A 54 -8.32 -3.86 5.04
N SER A 55 -8.02 -5.08 4.58
CA SER A 55 -7.67 -6.17 5.47
C SER A 55 -6.37 -5.94 6.26
N LEU A 56 -5.52 -5.03 5.75
CA LEU A 56 -4.23 -4.68 6.35
C LEU A 56 -4.26 -3.31 7.04
N ASP A 57 -5.30 -2.52 6.84
CA ASP A 57 -5.34 -1.10 7.23
C ASP A 57 -5.10 -0.93 8.74
N GLU A 58 -5.77 -1.73 9.57
CA GLU A 58 -5.61 -1.68 11.02
C GLU A 58 -4.16 -1.93 11.45
N GLU A 59 -3.47 -2.91 10.85
CA GLU A 59 -2.08 -3.24 11.20
C GLU A 59 -1.10 -2.18 10.68
N LEU A 60 -1.27 -1.72 9.44
CA LEU A 60 -0.37 -0.78 8.80
C LEU A 60 -0.52 0.63 9.38
N TYR A 61 -1.76 1.14 9.42
CA TYR A 61 -2.07 2.45 10.00
C TYR A 61 -1.73 2.46 11.50
N GLY A 62 -2.11 1.42 12.25
CA GLY A 62 -1.78 1.29 13.67
C GLY A 62 -0.27 1.30 13.94
N SER A 63 0.53 0.71 13.05
CA SER A 63 1.99 0.75 13.15
C SER A 63 2.56 2.15 12.91
N LEU A 64 2.03 2.91 11.95
CA LEU A 64 2.42 4.30 11.72
C LEU A 64 2.00 5.22 12.88
N VAL A 65 0.81 5.02 13.46
CA VAL A 65 0.35 5.75 14.65
C VAL A 65 1.30 5.51 15.82
N ALA A 66 1.57 4.24 16.16
CA ALA A 66 2.47 3.89 17.26
C ALA A 66 3.88 4.48 17.08
N MET A 67 4.33 4.55 15.83
CA MET A 67 5.61 5.15 15.47
C MET A 67 5.58 6.68 15.61
N ASN A 68 4.52 7.34 15.13
CA ASN A 68 4.34 8.78 15.25
C ASN A 68 4.31 9.20 16.73
N GLU A 69 3.53 8.52 17.55
CA GLU A 69 3.45 8.78 18.99
C GLU A 69 4.80 8.51 19.70
N GLY A 70 5.45 7.39 19.37
CA GLY A 70 6.64 6.93 20.08
C GLY A 70 7.96 7.61 19.68
N LEU A 71 8.09 8.08 18.44
CA LEU A 71 9.33 8.64 17.90
C LEU A 71 9.23 10.11 17.51
N LEU A 72 8.02 10.58 17.19
CA LEU A 72 7.78 11.94 16.68
C LEU A 72 6.91 12.78 17.62
N GLU A 73 6.60 12.26 18.80
CA GLU A 73 5.75 12.92 19.81
C GLU A 73 4.36 13.33 19.24
N GLY A 74 3.87 12.61 18.23
CA GLY A 74 2.61 12.89 17.55
C GLY A 74 2.64 14.08 16.58
N ALA A 75 3.82 14.61 16.25
CA ALA A 75 3.96 15.76 15.35
C ALA A 75 3.84 15.41 13.85
N GLY A 76 3.92 14.13 13.49
CA GLY A 76 3.78 13.67 12.12
C GLY A 76 2.33 13.60 11.63
N GLU A 77 2.17 13.69 10.31
CA GLU A 77 0.90 13.56 9.60
C GLU A 77 0.83 12.20 8.92
N ILE A 78 -0.28 11.48 9.09
CA ILE A 78 -0.51 10.20 8.44
C ILE A 78 -1.55 10.39 7.34
N ASP A 79 -1.26 9.90 6.14
CA ASP A 79 -2.17 9.92 4.99
C ASP A 79 -2.27 8.53 4.34
N VAL A 80 -3.42 8.26 3.73
CA VAL A 80 -3.68 7.02 2.99
C VAL A 80 -4.16 7.37 1.60
N THR A 81 -3.38 6.98 0.60
CA THR A 81 -3.64 7.34 -0.80
C THR A 81 -3.81 6.11 -1.67
N ARG A 82 -4.64 6.24 -2.72
CA ARG A 82 -4.85 5.25 -3.77
C ARG A 82 -4.33 5.83 -5.08
N GLY A 83 -3.45 5.12 -5.77
CA GLY A 83 -2.75 5.63 -6.93
C GLY A 83 -2.52 4.59 -8.02
N ALA A 84 -1.98 5.07 -9.14
CA ALA A 84 -1.47 4.27 -10.24
C ALA A 84 -0.10 4.81 -10.63
N ASP A 85 0.79 3.92 -11.05
CA ASP A 85 2.16 4.29 -11.44
C ASP A 85 2.70 3.37 -12.54
N LEU A 86 3.74 3.83 -13.23
CA LEU A 86 4.50 3.04 -14.19
C LEU A 86 5.84 2.66 -13.55
N VAL A 87 6.04 1.37 -13.28
CA VAL A 87 7.29 0.84 -12.73
C VAL A 87 8.09 0.16 -13.83
N GLU A 88 9.43 0.29 -13.79
CA GLU A 88 10.29 -0.39 -14.75
C GLU A 88 10.13 -1.92 -14.65
N GLY A 89 9.66 -2.53 -15.73
CA GLY A 89 9.49 -3.98 -15.83
C GLY A 89 10.79 -4.72 -16.15
N VAL A 90 10.84 -6.00 -15.79
CA VAL A 90 11.94 -6.91 -16.17
C VAL A 90 11.87 -7.18 -17.68
N GLY A 91 12.54 -6.33 -18.46
CA GLY A 91 12.50 -6.36 -19.92
C GLY A 91 12.53 -4.99 -20.60
N GLY A 92 12.59 -3.89 -19.83
CA GLY A 92 12.74 -2.53 -20.37
C GLY A 92 11.44 -1.90 -20.88
N GLY A 93 10.29 -2.49 -20.54
CA GLY A 93 8.98 -1.87 -20.71
C GLY A 93 8.39 -1.47 -19.36
N ASP A 94 7.77 -0.30 -19.30
CA ASP A 94 7.06 0.15 -18.12
C ASP A 94 5.82 -0.71 -17.89
N THR A 95 5.63 -1.13 -16.65
CA THR A 95 4.49 -1.90 -16.21
C THR A 95 3.59 -1.02 -15.36
N LEU A 96 2.32 -0.91 -15.75
CA LEU A 96 1.31 -0.22 -14.96
C LEU A 96 1.02 -1.01 -13.68
N VAL A 97 1.09 -0.35 -12.54
CA VAL A 97 0.70 -0.90 -11.24
C VAL A 97 -0.31 0.02 -10.57
N TYR A 98 -1.17 -0.57 -9.75
CA TYR A 98 -2.08 0.15 -8.87
C TYR A 98 -1.59 0.00 -7.45
N GLN A 99 -1.66 1.07 -6.65
CA GLN A 99 -1.07 1.09 -5.31
C GLN A 99 -1.98 1.73 -4.26
N CYS A 100 -1.89 1.21 -3.04
CA CYS A 100 -2.35 1.84 -1.82
C CYS A 100 -1.13 2.17 -0.96
N THR A 101 -1.04 3.43 -0.53
CA THR A 101 0.11 3.93 0.22
C THR A 101 -0.36 4.52 1.54
N TRP A 102 0.18 4.00 2.64
CA TRP A 102 0.11 4.65 3.94
C TRP A 102 1.40 5.42 4.14
N SER A 103 1.33 6.71 4.40
CA SER A 103 2.52 7.51 4.68
C SER A 103 2.49 8.14 6.05
N LEU A 104 3.68 8.31 6.62
CA LEU A 104 3.93 9.15 7.78
C LEU A 104 4.94 10.21 7.35
N ASP A 105 4.49 11.47 7.36
CA ASP A 105 5.24 12.64 6.94
C ASP A 105 5.54 13.52 8.17
N TRP A 106 6.77 13.98 8.34
CA TRP A 106 7.14 14.88 9.42
C TRP A 106 8.34 15.72 9.04
N GLU A 107 8.39 16.95 9.57
CA GLU A 107 9.36 17.94 9.13
C GLU A 107 9.35 18.14 7.58
N PRO A 108 9.95 19.21 7.06
CA PRO A 108 10.07 19.33 5.60
C PRO A 108 10.97 18.22 5.02
N GLY A 109 10.36 17.27 4.30
CA GLY A 109 11.06 16.29 3.46
C GLY A 109 11.34 14.92 4.10
N ASN A 110 10.93 14.65 5.34
CA ASN A 110 11.00 13.28 5.87
C ASN A 110 9.65 12.58 5.70
N ARG A 111 9.70 11.41 5.07
CA ARG A 111 8.54 10.56 4.84
C ARG A 111 8.93 9.11 4.97
N ILE A 112 8.02 8.31 5.49
CA ILE A 112 8.00 6.87 5.30
C ILE A 112 6.72 6.51 4.58
N GLY A 113 6.83 5.64 3.58
CA GLY A 113 5.67 5.09 2.88
C GLY A 113 5.64 3.57 3.04
N ILE A 114 4.48 3.01 3.35
CA ILE A 114 4.19 1.59 3.18
C ILE A 114 3.35 1.50 1.92
N VAL A 115 3.81 0.77 0.92
CA VAL A 115 3.14 0.65 -0.38
C VAL A 115 2.76 -0.80 -0.59
N ILE A 116 1.47 -1.05 -0.80
CA ILE A 116 0.98 -2.31 -1.35
C ILE A 116 0.55 -2.03 -2.78
N ALA A 117 1.10 -2.78 -3.73
CA ALA A 117 0.80 -2.62 -5.13
C ALA A 117 0.32 -3.95 -5.74
N ILE A 118 -0.45 -3.84 -6.82
CA ILE A 118 -0.84 -4.96 -7.67
C ILE A 118 -0.50 -4.64 -9.11
N GLU A 119 0.11 -5.61 -9.79
CA GLU A 119 0.29 -5.58 -11.24
C GLU A 119 -0.94 -6.26 -11.87
N PRO A 120 -1.70 -5.59 -12.76
CA PRO A 120 -3.03 -6.04 -13.15
C PRO A 120 -3.05 -7.30 -14.01
N ARG A 121 -1.98 -7.59 -14.76
CA ARG A 121 -1.95 -8.73 -15.70
C ARG A 121 -1.62 -10.06 -15.03
N SER A 122 -0.73 -10.04 -14.05
CA SER A 122 -0.35 -11.18 -13.22
C SER A 122 -1.13 -11.26 -11.92
N GLN A 123 -1.79 -10.17 -11.53
CA GLN A 123 -2.48 -10.01 -10.23
C GLN A 123 -1.55 -10.26 -9.03
N ASN A 124 -0.24 -10.12 -9.24
CA ASN A 124 0.73 -10.31 -8.17
C ASN A 124 0.76 -9.08 -7.27
N PHE A 125 0.65 -9.33 -5.97
CA PHE A 125 0.84 -8.32 -4.95
C PHE A 125 2.32 -8.14 -4.63
N THR A 126 2.73 -6.89 -4.52
CA THR A 126 4.02 -6.51 -3.96
C THR A 126 3.79 -5.58 -2.76
N GLY A 127 4.63 -5.72 -1.75
CA GLY A 127 4.67 -4.83 -0.61
C GLY A 127 6.06 -4.26 -0.47
N THR A 128 6.16 -2.95 -0.25
CA THR A 128 7.42 -2.28 0.04
C THR A 128 7.24 -1.25 1.16
N ILE A 129 8.33 -1.01 1.89
CA ILE A 129 8.46 0.13 2.81
C ILE A 129 9.57 1.02 2.27
N GLN A 130 9.25 2.29 2.11
CA GLN A 130 10.06 3.30 1.45
C GLN A 130 10.38 4.43 2.42
N SER A 131 11.51 5.09 2.20
CA SER A 131 11.91 6.32 2.89
C SER A 131 12.08 7.44 1.86
N SER A 132 11.68 8.68 2.17
CA SER A 132 11.89 9.83 1.29
C SER A 132 13.34 10.06 0.89
N ARG A 133 14.28 9.59 1.71
CA ARG A 133 15.72 9.77 1.49
C ARG A 133 16.40 8.55 0.86
N GLY A 134 15.60 7.64 0.32
CA GLY A 134 16.05 6.50 -0.46
C GLY A 134 16.18 5.22 0.35
N GLY A 135 16.12 4.11 -0.40
CA GLY A 135 16.18 2.76 0.12
C GLY A 135 14.79 2.20 0.41
N GLU A 136 14.57 1.00 -0.10
CA GLU A 136 13.34 0.25 0.10
C GLU A 136 13.60 -0.98 0.97
N SER A 137 12.54 -1.56 1.50
CA SER A 137 12.57 -2.87 2.16
C SER A 137 11.33 -3.64 1.74
N PRO A 138 11.46 -4.92 1.33
CA PRO A 138 10.32 -5.71 0.95
C PRO A 138 9.42 -5.94 2.17
N LEU A 139 8.11 -5.84 1.95
CA LEU A 139 7.08 -6.23 2.89
C LEU A 139 6.44 -7.53 2.40
N THR A 140 6.78 -8.62 3.07
CA THR A 140 6.27 -9.95 2.73
C THR A 140 4.86 -10.14 3.27
N MET A 141 4.00 -10.78 2.48
CA MET A 141 2.66 -11.21 2.87
C MET A 141 2.62 -12.72 3.18
N PRO A 142 1.98 -13.17 4.27
CA PRO A 142 1.27 -12.38 5.27
C PRO A 142 2.24 -11.53 6.11
N ILE A 143 1.77 -10.36 6.55
CA ILE A 143 2.59 -9.44 7.36
C ILE A 143 2.96 -10.13 8.68
N GLN A 144 4.24 -10.09 9.00
CA GLN A 144 4.74 -10.46 10.32
C GLN A 144 5.06 -9.19 11.07
N THR A 145 4.36 -8.93 12.18
CA THR A 145 4.49 -7.69 12.96
C THR A 145 5.95 -7.36 13.33
N GLY A 146 6.77 -8.37 13.65
CA GLY A 146 8.21 -8.18 13.93
C GLY A 146 9.00 -7.68 12.71
N ALA A 147 8.76 -8.25 11.54
CA ALA A 147 9.40 -7.83 10.29
C ALA A 147 8.94 -6.44 9.85
N LEU A 148 7.64 -6.14 9.98
CA LEU A 148 7.07 -4.81 9.72
C LEU A 148 7.76 -3.74 10.58
N ARG A 149 7.82 -3.95 11.89
CA ARG A 149 8.49 -3.00 12.82
C ARG A 149 9.97 -2.81 12.50
N GLN A 150 10.68 -3.89 12.18
CA GLN A 150 12.09 -3.80 11.80
C GLN A 150 12.26 -2.96 10.53
N ALA A 151 11.44 -3.20 9.50
CA ALA A 151 11.51 -2.48 8.24
C ALA A 151 11.12 -1.00 8.40
N LEU A 152 10.10 -0.69 9.21
CA LEU A 152 9.71 0.69 9.56
C LEU A 152 10.82 1.42 10.33
N THR A 153 11.45 0.76 11.30
CA THR A 153 12.57 1.33 12.06
C THR A 153 13.76 1.65 11.14
N LEU A 154 14.02 0.79 10.17
CA LEU A 154 15.07 1.02 9.18
C LEU A 154 14.71 2.18 8.24
N ALA A 155 13.45 2.27 7.79
CA ALA A 155 12.96 3.38 6.98
C ALA A 155 13.04 4.72 7.73
N TYR A 156 12.72 4.73 9.03
CA TYR A 156 12.91 5.89 9.92
C TYR A 156 14.35 6.35 9.97
N TYR A 157 15.25 5.41 10.27
CA TYR A 157 16.66 5.70 10.35
C TYR A 157 17.18 6.33 9.05
N ARG A 158 16.78 5.77 7.89
CA ARG A 158 17.13 6.32 6.57
C ARG A 158 16.54 7.73 6.37
N ALA A 159 15.27 7.94 6.73
CA ALA A 159 14.61 9.24 6.61
C ALA A 159 15.31 10.32 7.44
N MET A 160 15.89 9.96 8.59
CA MET A 160 16.58 10.89 9.48
C MET A 160 18.06 11.12 9.13
N THR A 161 18.73 10.15 8.48
CA THR A 161 20.20 10.15 8.37
C THR A 161 20.74 10.26 6.95
N ALA A 162 19.95 9.92 5.93
CA ALA A 162 20.44 10.04 4.57
C ALA A 162 20.55 11.52 4.18
N THR A 163 21.70 11.91 3.64
CA THR A 163 21.90 13.23 3.04
C THR A 163 20.98 13.32 1.81
N PRO A 164 20.30 14.45 1.55
CA PRO A 164 19.53 14.59 0.31
C PRO A 164 20.46 14.31 -0.88
N LEU A 165 20.04 13.42 -1.78
CA LEU A 165 20.71 13.25 -3.06
C LEU A 165 20.52 14.57 -3.83
N THR A 166 21.59 15.36 -3.91
CA THR A 166 21.69 16.60 -4.70
C THR A 166 21.71 16.30 -6.19
#